data_AF-A0A672S9G9-F1
#
_entry.id   AF-A0A672S9G9-F1
#
_cell.length_a   1.000
_cell.length_b   1.000
_cell.length_c   1.000
_cell.angle_alpha   90.00
_cell.angle_beta   90.00
_cell.angle_gamma   90.00
#
_symmetry.space_group_name_H-M   'P 1'
#
loop_
_entity.id
_entity.type
_entity.pdbx_description
1 polymer ?
#
loop_
_entity_poly.entity_id
_entity_poly.type
_entity_poly.pdbx_seq_one_letter_code
_entity_poly.pdbx_strand_id
1 'polypeptide(L)'
;MAEQEPTPEQLAAIAAENEDSEAVNYKPPAQKSLQEIQELDKDDESLRKYKEALLGNCNAVADPNITNVQVTRLTLMCETAPAPLTLDLQGEYRDYLFC
;
A
#
# COMPACT_ATOMS: atom_id res chain seq x y z
N MET A 1 -16.70 35.00 -3.00
CA MET A 1 -16.30 33.61 -3.24
C MET A 1 -17.43 32.77 -2.66
N ALA A 2 -18.24 32.13 -3.50
CA ALA A 2 -19.38 31.36 -3.02
C ALA A 2 -18.87 30.09 -2.33
N GLU A 3 -19.02 30.03 -1.02
CA GLU A 3 -19.00 28.80 -0.25
C GLU A 3 -20.27 28.02 -0.63
N GLN A 4 -20.24 27.37 -1.79
CA GLN A 4 -21.32 26.49 -2.21
C GLN A 4 -21.06 25.13 -1.54
N GLU A 5 -21.59 24.94 -0.33
CA GLU A 5 -21.67 23.60 0.25
C GLU A 5 -22.45 22.72 -0.75
N PRO A 6 -21.88 21.60 -1.22
CA PRO A 6 -22.53 20.76 -2.22
C PRO A 6 -23.84 20.22 -1.67
N THR A 7 -24.91 20.29 -2.46
CA THR A 7 -26.20 19.75 -2.02
C THR A 7 -26.08 18.23 -1.83
N PRO A 8 -26.89 17.62 -0.95
CA PRO A 8 -26.88 16.17 -0.75
C PRO A 8 -27.11 15.39 -2.05
N GLU A 9 -27.84 15.96 -3.00
CA GLU A 9 -28.06 15.36 -4.33
C GLU A 9 -26.80 15.38 -5.20
N GLN A 10 -26.00 16.46 -5.14
CA GLN A 10 -24.71 16.54 -5.85
C GLN A 10 -23.67 15.58 -5.24
N LEU A 11 -23.65 15.45 -3.92
CA LEU A 11 -22.82 14.47 -3.21
C LEU A 11 -23.17 13.03 -3.64
N ALA A 12 -24.46 12.72 -3.72
CA ALA A 12 -24.94 11.42 -4.19
C ALA A 12 -24.56 11.16 -5.66
N ALA A 13 -24.65 12.18 -6.52
CA ALA A 13 -24.26 12.08 -7.93
C ALA A 13 -22.75 11.82 -8.11
N ILE A 14 -21.90 12.50 -7.33
CA ILE A 14 -20.44 12.28 -7.34
C ILE A 14 -20.08 10.88 -6.81
N ALA A 15 -20.77 10.44 -5.75
CA ALA A 15 -20.58 9.09 -5.20
C ALA A 15 -20.97 8.01 -6.23
N ALA A 16 -22.09 8.19 -6.93
CA ALA A 16 -22.54 7.29 -7.99
C ALA A 16 -21.59 7.27 -9.21
N GLU A 17 -20.93 8.39 -9.53
CA GLU A 17 -19.90 8.45 -10.57
C GLU A 17 -18.62 7.70 -10.18
N ASN A 18 -18.24 7.71 -8.89
CA ASN A 18 -17.10 6.97 -8.36
C ASN A 18 -17.42 5.49 -8.08
N GLU A 19 -18.66 5.06 -8.32
CA GLU A 19 -19.08 3.66 -8.24
C GLU A 19 -18.59 2.90 -9.49
N ASP A 20 -17.29 2.99 -9.77
CA ASP A 20 -16.61 2.25 -10.82
C ASP A 20 -16.64 0.76 -10.44
N SER A 21 -17.69 0.10 -10.95
CA SER A 21 -17.93 -1.33 -10.80
C SER A 21 -17.26 -2.12 -11.92
N GLU A 22 -16.21 -1.60 -12.56
CA GLU A 22 -15.34 -2.41 -13.39
C GLU A 22 -14.57 -3.35 -12.46
N ALA A 23 -15.22 -4.47 -12.12
CA ALA A 23 -14.60 -5.55 -11.38
C ALA A 23 -13.43 -6.09 -12.22
N VAL A 24 -12.28 -5.46 -12.05
CA VAL A 24 -11.01 -5.93 -12.57
C VAL A 24 -10.89 -7.40 -12.18
N ASN A 25 -10.84 -8.30 -13.16
CA ASN A 25 -10.86 -9.76 -12.92
C ASN A 25 -9.51 -10.26 -12.40
N TYR A 26 -8.91 -9.52 -11.46
CA TYR A 26 -7.69 -9.89 -10.80
C TYR A 26 -7.94 -11.11 -9.93
N LYS A 27 -7.20 -12.19 -10.21
CA LYS A 27 -7.20 -13.39 -9.38
C LYS A 27 -5.97 -13.34 -8.48
N PRO A 28 -6.14 -13.24 -7.15
CA PRO A 28 -5.01 -13.25 -6.25
C PRO A 28 -4.22 -14.56 -6.40
N PRO A 29 -2.88 -14.52 -6.34
CA PRO A 29 -2.06 -15.71 -6.44
C PRO A 29 -2.25 -16.61 -5.21
N ALA A 30 -1.91 -17.89 -5.37
CA ALA A 30 -1.82 -18.79 -4.23
C ALA A 30 -0.78 -18.27 -3.23
N GLN A 31 -1.14 -18.29 -1.95
CA GLN A 31 -0.22 -17.92 -0.88
C GLN A 31 0.91 -18.95 -0.82
N LYS A 32 2.16 -18.47 -0.90
CA LYS A 32 3.38 -19.26 -0.75
C LYS A 32 4.32 -18.52 0.18
N SER A 33 5.00 -19.24 1.07
CA SER A 33 6.03 -18.66 1.92
C SER A 33 7.32 -18.37 1.14
N LEU A 34 8.17 -17.49 1.67
CA LEU A 34 9.46 -17.18 1.06
C LEU A 34 10.37 -18.42 0.95
N GLN A 35 10.29 -19.32 1.94
CA GLN A 35 11.06 -20.58 1.93
C GLN A 35 10.62 -21.48 0.77
N GLU A 36 9.31 -21.69 0.61
CA GLU A 36 8.78 -22.48 -0.51
C GLU A 36 9.17 -21.89 -1.87
N ILE A 37 9.15 -20.56 -2.01
CA ILE A 37 9.55 -19.89 -3.26
C ILE A 37 11.04 -20.14 -3.57
N GLN A 38 11.91 -20.17 -2.57
CA GLN A 38 13.34 -20.45 -2.74
C GLN A 38 13.62 -21.92 -3.08
N GLU A 39 12.83 -22.85 -2.52
CA GLU A 39 13.01 -24.28 -2.73
C GLU A 39 12.50 -24.76 -4.10
N LEU A 40 11.49 -24.09 -4.65
CA LEU A 40 11.05 -24.33 -6.03
C LEU A 40 12.22 -24.08 -6.99
N ASP A 41 12.46 -24.97 -7.94
CA ASP A 41 13.45 -24.81 -9.00
C ASP A 41 14.87 -24.51 -8.50
N LYS A 42 15.23 -25.04 -7.32
CA LYS A 42 16.53 -24.80 -6.67
C LYS A 42 17.72 -25.29 -7.50
N ASP A 43 17.49 -26.19 -8.44
CA ASP A 43 18.52 -26.72 -9.33
C ASP A 43 18.72 -25.87 -10.60
N ASP A 44 17.86 -24.87 -10.85
CA ASP A 44 17.97 -23.96 -11.98
C ASP A 44 18.73 -22.68 -11.61
N GLU A 45 19.97 -22.55 -12.09
CA GLU A 45 20.82 -21.39 -11.80
C GLU A 45 20.21 -20.05 -12.24
N SER A 46 19.43 -20.02 -13.33
CA SER A 46 18.82 -18.80 -13.85
C SER A 46 17.71 -18.33 -12.93
N LEU A 47 16.85 -19.27 -12.49
CA LEU A 47 15.76 -18.97 -11.56
C LEU A 47 16.28 -18.63 -10.16
N ARG A 48 17.38 -19.24 -9.71
CA ARG A 48 18.04 -18.84 -8.46
C ARG A 48 18.52 -17.38 -8.51
N LYS A 49 19.25 -17.00 -9.57
CA LYS A 49 19.73 -15.62 -9.75
C LYS A 49 18.58 -14.62 -9.82
N TYR A 50 17.48 -15.00 -10.49
CA TYR A 50 16.27 -14.18 -10.56
C TYR A 50 15.61 -13.99 -9.19
N LYS A 51 15.46 -15.07 -8.42
CA LYS A 51 14.90 -15.02 -7.06
C LYS A 51 15.77 -14.22 -6.11
N GLU A 52 17.09 -14.39 -6.19
CA GLU A 52 18.06 -13.62 -5.40
C GLU A 52 18.03 -12.12 -5.76
N ALA A 53 17.86 -11.77 -7.04
CA ALA A 53 17.73 -10.38 -7.47
C ALA A 53 16.44 -9.71 -6.96
N LEU A 54 15.34 -10.45 -6.83
CA LEU A 54 14.06 -9.91 -6.36
C LEU A 54 13.91 -9.93 -4.83
N LEU A 55 14.31 -11.04 -4.18
CA LEU A 55 14.16 -11.23 -2.74
C LEU A 55 15.36 -10.73 -1.95
N GLY A 56 16.48 -10.44 -2.61
CA GLY A 56 17.75 -10.13 -1.98
C GLY A 56 18.34 -11.34 -1.24
N ASN A 57 19.36 -11.10 -0.42
CA ASN A 57 19.92 -12.13 0.45
C ASN A 57 19.02 -12.30 1.68
N CYS A 58 17.94 -13.06 1.50
CA CYS A 58 16.83 -13.22 2.43
C CYS A 58 17.21 -14.01 3.70
N ASN A 59 17.89 -13.34 4.64
CA ASN A 59 17.98 -13.74 6.05
C ASN A 59 16.77 -13.21 6.86
N ALA A 60 15.57 -13.34 6.30
CA ALA A 60 14.35 -12.85 6.94
C ALA A 60 13.86 -13.89 7.96
N VAL A 61 14.47 -13.87 9.16
CA VAL A 61 13.82 -14.42 10.35
C VAL A 61 12.63 -13.51 10.63
N ALA A 62 11.44 -13.92 10.19
CA ALA A 62 10.22 -13.20 10.48
C ALA A 62 9.97 -13.32 11.99
N ASP A 63 10.07 -12.20 12.71
CA ASP A 63 9.63 -12.15 14.10
C ASP A 63 8.10 -12.23 14.11
N PRO A 64 7.49 -13.26 14.71
CA PRO A 64 6.05 -13.44 14.72
C PRO A 64 5.30 -12.36 15.52
N ASN A 65 6.00 -11.55 16.31
CA ASN A 65 5.41 -10.45 17.08
C ASN A 65 5.28 -9.15 16.26
N ILE A 66 5.80 -9.13 15.03
CA ILE A 66 5.82 -7.93 14.19
C ILE A 66 4.92 -8.16 12.97
N THR A 67 4.08 -7.18 12.66
CA THR A 67 3.26 -7.19 11.44
C THR A 67 4.14 -7.19 10.20
N ASN A 68 3.80 -8.01 9.20
CA ASN A 68 4.56 -8.12 7.94
C ASN A 68 4.74 -6.78 7.20
N VAL A 69 3.78 -5.88 7.34
CA VAL A 69 3.80 -4.55 6.72
C VAL A 69 3.44 -3.53 7.79
N GLN A 70 4.32 -2.54 7.97
CA GLN A 70 4.08 -1.37 8.82
C GLN A 70 4.19 -0.13 7.95
N VAL A 71 3.09 0.59 7.81
CA VAL A 71 3.11 1.87 7.10
C VAL A 71 3.72 2.90 8.02
N THR A 72 4.82 3.50 7.60
CA THR A 72 5.56 4.46 8.45
C THR A 72 5.11 5.89 8.22
N ARG A 73 4.90 6.27 6.95
CA ARG A 73 4.68 7.66 6.60
C ARG A 73 3.91 7.78 5.29
N LEU A 74 2.98 8.72 5.23
CA LEU A 74 2.30 9.12 3.99
C LEU A 74 2.71 10.56 3.67
N THR A 75 3.10 10.84 2.44
CA THR A 75 3.55 12.18 2.03
C THR A 75 2.87 12.58 0.73
N LEU A 76 2.25 13.76 0.73
CA LEU A 76 1.69 14.36 -0.47
C LEU A 76 2.79 15.12 -1.20
N MET A 77 3.17 14.59 -2.35
CA MET A 77 4.17 15.21 -3.21
C MET A 77 3.48 16.25 -4.10
N CYS A 78 3.70 17.53 -3.79
CA CYS A 78 3.10 18.66 -4.50
C CYS A 78 4.13 19.78 -4.64
N GLU A 79 4.48 20.13 -5.87
CA GLU A 79 5.49 21.16 -6.16
C GLU A 79 5.00 22.59 -5.86
N THR A 80 3.68 22.79 -5.83
CA THR A 80 3.06 24.08 -5.51
C THR A 80 2.80 24.26 -4.02
N ALA A 81 2.95 23.21 -3.22
CA ALA A 81 2.78 23.30 -1.78
C ALA A 81 3.99 24.03 -1.17
N PRO A 82 3.77 25.03 -0.30
CA PRO A 82 4.86 25.79 0.32
C PRO A 82 5.71 24.95 1.28
N ALA A 83 5.16 23.84 1.78
CA ALA A 83 5.84 22.89 2.65
C ALA A 83 5.38 21.45 2.34
N PRO A 84 6.23 20.43 2.60
CA PRO A 84 5.85 19.04 2.44
C PRO A 84 4.76 18.67 3.44
N LEU A 85 3.66 18.11 2.93
CA LEU A 85 2.56 17.58 3.72
C LEU A 85 2.84 16.12 4.01
N THR A 86 3.19 15.83 5.27
CA THR A 86 3.58 14.49 5.72
C THR A 86 2.77 14.08 6.93
N LEU A 87 2.19 12.89 6.86
CA LEU A 87 1.49 12.22 7.96
C LEU A 87 2.39 11.10 8.50
N ASP A 88 2.70 11.14 9.79
CA ASP A 88 3.43 10.07 10.49
C ASP A 88 2.42 9.01 10.98
N LEU A 89 2.65 7.75 10.61
CA LEU A 89 1.74 6.64 10.89
C LEU A 89 2.32 5.66 11.93
N GLN A 90 3.53 5.95 12.45
CA GLN A 90 4.15 5.18 13.53
C GLN A 90 3.76 5.71 14.93
N GLY A 91 3.24 6.94 15.02
CA GLY A 91 2.78 7.57 16.27
C GLY A 91 1.33 7.23 16.66
N GLU A 92 0.85 7.83 17.76
CA GLU A 92 -0.54 7.67 18.20
C GLU A 92 -1.50 8.41 17.24
N TYR A 93 -2.47 7.69 16.65
CA TYR A 93 -3.50 8.24 15.76
C TYR A 93 -4.46 9.26 16.42
N ARG A 94 -4.29 9.55 17.72
CA ARG A 94 -5.19 10.39 18.51
C ARG A 94 -4.96 11.89 18.35
N ASP A 95 -3.81 12.32 17.84
CA ASP A 95 -3.47 13.74 17.74
C ASP A 95 -3.89 14.41 16.42
N TYR A 96 -4.49 13.67 15.48
CA TYR A 96 -4.94 14.21 14.18
C TYR A 96 -6.44 14.60 14.15
N LEU A 97 -7.13 14.56 15.29
CA LEU A 97 -8.46 15.14 15.45
C LEU A 97 -8.30 16.57 16.02
N PHE A 98 -8.56 17.56 15.15
CA PHE A 98 -8.59 19.00 15.39
C PHE A 98 -7.25 19.76 15.32
N CYS A 99 -7.03 20.44 14.19
CA CYS A 99 -6.99 21.90 14.20
C CYS A 99 -7.66 22.44 12.94
#